data_AF-A0A1E1JZ60-F1
#
_entry.id   AF-A0A1E1JZ60-F1
#
_cell.length_a   1.000
_cell.length_b   1.000
_cell.length_c   1.000
_cell.angle_alpha   90.00
_cell.angle_beta   90.00
_cell.angle_gamma   90.00
#
_symmetry.space_group_name_H-M   'P 1'
#
loop_
_entity.id
_entity.type
_entity.pdbx_description
1 polymer ?
#
loop_
_entity_poly.entity_id
_entity_poly.type
_entity_poly.pdbx_seq_one_letter_code
_entity_poly.pdbx_strand_id
1 'polypeptide(L)'
;MALDLNQEEVQALEEEQVLLSAPVNGKRKVSAALLSPPSTQGSISSSSGSTGSASVRIRPGNAQIPFDLPESDKSVAAVEFCGFTRTRAGEIFGRWAGKQVQNPYSLVDFMIGEIDNLNLEPLVSMERSEAMVLLGISEELRTALTLPKFTAIWRSERAHFWLVDTVKMRYHTLQTLLAKLKNCAVETIRQRKTWGQGKRAKVAGAFDPAGASSSSTPASQQPPSNFSAIVSSKSNTLPSAYVVVQSPPTIRPDHYVYYKGKSAAQLMAGPNGDNLILEDGSINMDAIESFRGGDFNMRDQAWYFSTEEGTAEQYRQYQIARDTRAETWIVRISLPKSFVDGLKKKEIWYSADFKQFVWYCRNKGNKGKPVPSKFDDWLPSGGAQFIEGHICFRDEDFMTGLKKEDVQQHISESNLMYNGNKKATQSVFVDLNLRERLNELLRGNIYVEIFSPVDTPYGSM
;
A
#
# COMPACT_ATOMS: atom_id res chain seq x y z
N MET A 1 2.22 18.54 11.23
CA MET A 1 3.64 18.95 11.23
C MET A 1 3.97 19.39 9.81
N ALA A 2 4.66 20.52 9.60
CA ALA A 2 5.06 20.92 8.25
C ALA A 2 6.12 19.94 7.72
N LEU A 3 5.85 19.33 6.56
CA LEU A 3 6.77 18.40 5.90
C LEU A 3 7.88 19.12 5.13
N ASP A 4 7.71 20.42 4.88
CA ASP A 4 8.68 21.23 4.14
C ASP A 4 9.98 21.39 4.93
N LEU A 5 11.11 21.32 4.22
CA LEU A 5 12.45 21.49 4.77
C LEU A 5 12.79 22.97 4.92
N ASN A 6 13.40 23.35 6.04
CA ASN A 6 14.01 24.67 6.21
C ASN A 6 15.44 24.70 5.64
N GLN A 7 16.07 25.88 5.62
CA GLN A 7 17.39 26.05 5.02
C GLN A 7 18.50 25.25 5.73
N GLU A 8 18.47 25.16 7.08
CA GLU A 8 19.44 24.37 7.86
C GLU A 8 19.30 22.87 7.54
N GLU A 9 18.06 22.40 7.40
CA GLU A 9 17.74 21.01 7.05
C GLU A 9 18.15 20.65 5.62
N VAL A 10 17.92 21.55 4.66
CA VAL A 10 18.38 21.36 3.26
C VAL A 10 19.90 21.24 3.23
N GLN A 11 20.61 22.17 3.87
CA GLN A 11 22.07 22.14 3.90
C GLN A 11 22.60 20.85 4.55
N ALA A 12 22.00 20.42 5.66
CA ALA A 12 22.40 19.19 6.34
C ALA A 12 22.23 17.96 5.42
N LEU A 13 21.14 17.88 4.66
CA LEU A 13 20.89 16.77 3.75
C LEU A 13 21.73 16.80 2.47
N GLU A 14 22.11 17.98 1.97
CA GLU A 14 23.04 18.14 0.83
C GLU A 14 24.46 17.66 1.21
N GLU A 15 24.93 18.03 2.41
CA GLU A 15 26.22 17.59 2.93
C GLU A 15 26.28 16.06 3.14
N GLU A 16 25.18 15.44 3.57
CA GLU A 16 25.06 13.97 3.70
C GLU A 16 24.76 13.25 2.36
N GLN A 17 24.76 13.96 1.22
CA GLN A 17 24.48 13.40 -0.11
C GLN A 17 23.11 12.71 -0.22
N VAL A 18 22.12 13.22 0.52
CA VAL A 18 20.72 12.78 0.45
C VAL A 18 19.99 13.56 -0.62
N LEU A 19 20.19 14.88 -0.60
CA LEU A 19 19.76 15.80 -1.66
C LEU A 19 20.94 15.96 -2.62
N LEU A 20 20.72 15.58 -3.88
CA LEU A 20 21.79 15.48 -4.88
C LEU A 20 21.85 16.68 -5.83
N SER A 21 20.79 17.48 -5.87
CA SER A 21 20.73 18.66 -6.72
C SER A 21 19.84 19.73 -6.11
N ALA A 22 20.02 20.97 -6.60
CA ALA A 22 19.03 22.03 -6.46
C ALA A 22 17.70 21.59 -7.09
N PRO A 23 16.57 22.16 -6.63
CA PRO A 23 15.27 21.80 -7.15
C PRO A 23 15.06 22.35 -8.56
N VAL A 24 14.49 21.53 -9.42
CA VAL A 24 14.10 21.89 -10.78
C VAL A 24 12.62 21.61 -10.90
N ASN A 25 11.84 22.63 -11.28
CA ASN A 25 10.39 22.50 -11.45
C ASN A 25 9.63 21.99 -10.20
N GLY A 26 10.10 22.36 -9.00
CA GLY A 26 9.50 21.96 -7.72
C GLY A 26 9.79 20.51 -7.31
N LYS A 27 10.74 19.85 -7.99
CA LYS A 27 11.24 18.51 -7.66
C LYS A 27 12.72 18.58 -7.35
N ARG A 28 13.18 17.72 -6.45
CA ARG A 28 14.57 17.60 -6.05
C ARG A 28 15.05 16.18 -6.26
N LYS A 29 16.29 16.03 -6.74
CA LYS A 29 16.88 14.70 -6.90
C LYS A 29 17.34 14.17 -5.54
N VAL A 30 16.83 13.01 -5.16
CA VAL A 30 17.09 12.38 -3.86
C VAL A 30 17.76 11.02 -4.02
N SER A 31 18.65 10.69 -3.09
CA SER A 31 19.33 9.41 -3.03
C SER A 31 18.35 8.25 -2.82
N ALA A 32 18.58 7.14 -3.53
CA ALA A 32 17.78 5.91 -3.39
C ALA A 32 17.87 5.31 -1.98
N ALA A 33 18.90 5.66 -1.21
CA ALA A 33 19.05 5.19 0.16
C ALA A 33 17.94 5.74 1.10
N LEU A 34 17.19 6.77 0.70
CA LEU A 34 15.94 7.18 1.39
C LEU A 34 14.87 6.07 1.40
N LEU A 35 14.93 5.17 0.42
CA LEU A 35 14.04 4.02 0.26
C LEU A 35 14.52 2.81 1.08
N SER A 36 15.74 2.84 1.61
CA SER A 36 16.27 1.76 2.42
C SER A 36 15.48 1.62 3.73
N PRO A 37 15.22 0.38 4.18
CA PRO A 37 14.60 0.17 5.47
C PRO A 37 15.57 0.56 6.59
N PRO A 38 15.06 0.84 7.80
CA PRO A 38 15.92 1.09 8.93
C PRO A 38 16.82 -0.13 9.23
N SER A 39 18.11 0.13 9.49
CA SER A 39 19.07 -0.90 9.87
C SER A 39 18.71 -1.49 11.24
N THR A 40 18.35 -2.78 11.27
CA THR A 40 18.00 -3.54 12.48
C THR A 40 19.18 -3.77 13.45
N GLN A 41 20.29 -3.02 13.33
CA GLN A 41 21.46 -3.15 14.21
C GLN A 41 21.30 -2.40 15.53
N GLY A 42 20.32 -1.50 15.64
CA GLY A 42 19.86 -1.01 16.94
C GLY A 42 19.09 -2.13 17.62
N SER A 43 19.67 -2.76 18.64
CA SER A 43 19.01 -3.77 19.48
C SER A 43 17.65 -3.24 19.93
N ILE A 44 16.58 -3.67 19.26
CA ILE A 44 15.23 -3.52 19.79
C ILE A 44 15.23 -4.49 20.96
N SER A 45 15.38 -3.96 22.18
CA SER A 45 15.42 -4.78 23.38
C SER A 45 14.20 -5.68 23.35
N SER A 46 14.45 -6.99 23.22
CA SER A 46 13.47 -8.02 23.48
C SER A 46 13.11 -7.88 24.95
N SER A 47 12.09 -7.07 25.23
CA SER A 47 11.41 -7.10 26.52
C SER A 47 10.73 -8.46 26.58
N SER A 48 11.42 -9.39 27.23
CA SER A 48 10.93 -10.70 27.63
C SER A 48 9.71 -10.49 28.53
N GLY A 49 8.54 -10.34 27.92
CA GLY A 49 7.29 -10.10 28.63
C GLY A 49 6.11 -9.58 27.79
N SER A 50 6.32 -9.00 26.60
CA SER A 50 5.21 -8.60 25.72
C SER A 50 5.10 -9.50 24.49
N THR A 51 4.02 -10.28 24.39
CA THR A 51 3.63 -10.90 23.12
C THR A 51 3.20 -9.77 22.18
N GLY A 52 4.09 -9.36 21.28
CA GLY A 52 3.78 -8.36 20.26
C GLY A 52 2.50 -8.70 19.51
N SER A 53 1.71 -7.68 19.17
CA SER A 53 0.46 -7.86 18.43
C SER A 53 0.69 -8.30 16.99
N ALA A 54 1.88 -8.03 16.44
CA ALA A 54 2.32 -8.51 15.14
C ALA A 54 3.80 -8.90 15.13
N SER A 55 4.14 -9.76 14.18
CA SER A 55 5.52 -10.03 13.81
C SER A 55 5.82 -9.56 12.39
N VAL A 56 7.03 -9.09 12.13
CA VAL A 56 7.40 -8.56 10.82
C VAL A 56 8.76 -9.06 10.37
N ARG A 57 8.91 -9.18 9.04
CA ARG A 57 10.20 -9.37 8.38
C ARG A 57 10.36 -8.30 7.32
N ILE A 58 11.50 -7.61 7.36
CA ILE A 58 11.87 -6.63 6.34
C ILE A 58 12.68 -7.35 5.27
N ARG A 59 12.22 -7.25 4.02
CA ARG A 59 12.92 -7.67 2.80
C ARG A 59 13.59 -6.43 2.21
N PRO A 60 14.92 -6.31 2.31
CA PRO A 60 15.62 -5.14 1.79
C PRO A 60 15.41 -5.05 0.29
N GLY A 61 15.11 -3.84 -0.18
CA GLY A 61 15.01 -3.51 -1.59
C GLY A 61 16.39 -3.29 -2.19
N ASN A 62 16.46 -3.37 -3.51
CA ASN A 62 17.67 -3.11 -4.29
C ASN A 62 17.63 -1.74 -4.99
N ALA A 63 16.79 -0.80 -4.54
CA ALA A 63 16.74 0.52 -5.14
C ALA A 63 18.08 1.24 -4.97
N GLN A 64 18.75 1.54 -6.08
CA GLN A 64 20.03 2.24 -6.16
C GLN A 64 19.92 3.54 -6.98
N ILE A 65 18.88 3.70 -7.78
CA ILE A 65 18.77 4.81 -8.73
C ILE A 65 18.17 6.05 -8.02
N PRO A 66 18.90 7.18 -7.97
CA PRO A 66 18.34 8.42 -7.45
C PRO A 66 17.12 8.87 -8.25
N PHE A 67 16.19 9.52 -7.57
CA PHE A 67 14.88 9.83 -8.15
C PHE A 67 14.42 11.24 -7.84
N ASP A 68 13.47 11.73 -8.62
CA ASP A 68 12.90 13.06 -8.42
C ASP A 68 11.75 12.98 -7.40
N LEU A 69 11.88 13.73 -6.32
CA LEU A 69 10.85 13.87 -5.29
C LEU A 69 10.33 15.32 -5.27
N PRO A 70 9.01 15.55 -5.29
CA PRO A 70 8.44 16.88 -5.05
C PRO A 70 8.95 17.49 -3.74
N GLU A 71 9.18 18.80 -3.69
CA GLU A 71 9.64 19.48 -2.46
C GLU A 71 8.55 19.60 -1.39
N SER A 72 7.29 19.56 -1.80
CA SER A 72 6.13 19.69 -0.93
C SER A 72 4.97 18.85 -1.47
N ASP A 73 4.18 18.27 -0.57
CA ASP A 73 2.94 17.54 -0.88
C ASP A 73 1.78 18.47 -1.28
N LYS A 74 2.02 19.80 -1.27
CA LYS A 74 1.10 20.86 -1.69
C LYS A 74 1.68 21.64 -2.87
N SER A 75 1.94 20.94 -3.98
CA SER A 75 2.57 21.55 -5.17
C SER A 75 2.05 20.92 -6.47
N VAL A 76 2.30 21.59 -7.60
CA VAL A 76 2.09 21.02 -8.95
C VAL A 76 2.89 19.73 -9.11
N ALA A 77 4.14 19.70 -8.61
CA ALA A 77 4.99 18.53 -8.66
C ALA A 77 4.42 17.33 -7.89
N ALA A 78 3.69 17.57 -6.78
CA ALA A 78 2.98 16.51 -6.05
C ALA A 78 1.84 15.89 -6.87
N VAL A 79 1.07 16.72 -7.60
CA VAL A 79 0.00 16.23 -8.47
C VAL A 79 0.58 15.45 -9.65
N GLU A 80 1.70 15.90 -10.23
CA GLU A 80 2.45 15.13 -11.24
C GLU A 80 2.93 13.78 -10.68
N PHE A 81 3.48 13.77 -9.46
CA PHE A 81 3.94 12.54 -8.79
C PHE A 81 2.80 11.53 -8.64
N CYS A 82 1.58 12.00 -8.38
CA CYS A 82 0.39 11.15 -8.28
C CYS A 82 -0.09 10.58 -9.63
N GLY A 83 0.53 10.95 -10.75
CA GLY A 83 0.28 10.36 -12.07
C GLY A 83 -0.54 11.21 -13.03
N PHE A 84 -0.67 12.52 -12.78
CA PHE A 84 -1.23 13.46 -13.75
C PHE A 84 -0.14 14.05 -14.65
N THR A 85 -0.52 14.46 -15.86
CA THR A 85 0.36 15.26 -16.72
C THR A 85 0.64 16.63 -16.11
N ARG A 86 1.77 17.25 -16.46
CA ARG A 86 2.14 18.58 -15.94
C ARG A 86 1.08 19.65 -16.18
N THR A 87 0.48 19.67 -17.36
CA THR A 87 -0.61 20.62 -17.70
C THR A 87 -1.79 20.42 -16.76
N ARG A 88 -2.30 19.19 -16.64
CA ARG A 88 -3.43 18.87 -15.77
C ARG A 88 -3.11 19.11 -14.29
N ALA A 89 -1.89 18.78 -13.87
CA ALA A 89 -1.40 19.04 -12.53
C ALA A 89 -1.45 20.54 -12.17
N GLY A 90 -1.06 21.41 -13.12
CA GLY A 90 -1.17 22.86 -12.96
C GLY A 90 -2.62 23.33 -12.78
N GLU A 91 -3.55 22.79 -13.58
CA GLU A 91 -4.99 23.11 -13.48
C GLU A 91 -5.60 22.67 -12.14
N ILE A 92 -5.35 21.41 -11.74
CA ILE A 92 -5.85 20.86 -10.46
C ILE A 92 -5.32 21.70 -9.30
N PHE A 93 -4.01 21.95 -9.27
CA PHE A 93 -3.37 22.72 -8.22
C PHE A 93 -3.89 24.17 -8.20
N GLY A 94 -4.03 24.82 -9.35
CA GLY A 94 -4.57 26.17 -9.46
C GLY A 94 -5.99 26.29 -8.89
N ARG A 95 -6.86 25.31 -9.18
CA ARG A 95 -8.22 25.28 -8.61
C ARG A 95 -8.24 25.07 -7.09
N TRP A 96 -7.34 24.24 -6.56
CA TRP A 96 -7.22 24.03 -5.12
C TRP A 96 -6.64 25.27 -4.41
N ALA A 97 -5.55 25.82 -4.94
CA ALA A 97 -4.88 27.01 -4.41
C ALA A 97 -5.74 28.28 -4.52
N GLY A 98 -6.65 28.38 -5.49
CA GLY A 98 -7.57 29.52 -5.59
C GLY A 98 -8.63 29.59 -4.47
N LYS A 99 -8.81 28.54 -3.66
CA LYS A 99 -9.91 28.43 -2.67
C LYS A 99 -9.46 28.54 -1.20
N GLN A 100 -8.24 28.98 -0.92
CA GLN A 100 -7.53 28.73 0.37
C GLN A 100 -8.19 29.21 1.68
N VAL A 101 -9.21 30.09 1.65
CA VAL A 101 -9.72 30.68 2.91
C VAL A 101 -10.83 29.84 3.57
N GLN A 102 -11.55 28.97 2.82
CA GLN A 102 -12.65 28.15 3.35
C GLN A 102 -12.78 26.77 2.68
N ASN A 103 -11.71 26.22 2.11
CA ASN A 103 -11.78 24.93 1.42
C ASN A 103 -11.61 23.76 2.43
N PRO A 104 -12.66 22.97 2.72
CA PRO A 104 -12.54 21.82 3.62
C PRO A 104 -11.78 20.65 2.97
N TYR A 105 -11.53 20.70 1.66
CA TYR A 105 -10.96 19.61 0.89
C TYR A 105 -9.44 19.76 0.72
N SER A 106 -8.75 18.64 0.85
CA SER A 106 -7.31 18.51 0.63
C SER A 106 -6.96 18.52 -0.87
N LEU A 107 -5.66 18.61 -1.20
CA LEU A 107 -5.21 18.53 -2.60
C LEU A 107 -5.52 17.16 -3.21
N VAL A 108 -5.45 16.07 -2.43
CA VAL A 108 -5.81 14.73 -2.92
C VAL A 108 -7.30 14.60 -3.20
N ASP A 109 -8.17 15.27 -2.44
CA ASP A 109 -9.60 15.31 -2.74
C ASP A 109 -9.89 15.99 -4.09
N PHE A 110 -9.11 17.01 -4.45
CA PHE A 110 -9.21 17.65 -5.77
C PHE A 110 -8.73 16.75 -6.90
N MET A 111 -7.68 15.95 -6.66
CA MET A 111 -7.24 14.93 -7.61
C MET A 111 -8.30 13.84 -7.81
N ILE A 112 -8.93 13.38 -6.72
CA ILE A 112 -10.02 12.40 -6.77
C ILE A 112 -11.23 12.98 -7.49
N GLY A 113 -11.60 14.23 -7.19
CA GLY A 113 -12.69 14.93 -7.88
C GLY A 113 -12.43 15.10 -9.39
N GLU A 114 -11.17 15.25 -9.81
CA GLU A 114 -10.84 15.19 -11.24
C GLU A 114 -11.12 13.80 -11.82
N ILE A 115 -10.74 12.73 -11.12
CA ILE A 115 -11.00 11.33 -11.55
C ILE A 115 -12.49 11.01 -11.61
N ASP A 116 -13.30 11.60 -10.73
CA ASP A 116 -14.75 11.44 -10.75
C ASP A 116 -15.38 11.90 -12.06
N ASN A 117 -14.75 12.80 -12.81
CA ASN A 117 -15.18 13.19 -14.16
C ASN A 117 -15.22 12.02 -15.16
N LEU A 118 -14.51 10.91 -14.90
CA LEU A 118 -14.63 9.69 -15.72
C LEU A 118 -16.05 9.08 -15.72
N ASN A 119 -16.85 9.40 -14.70
CA ASN A 119 -18.23 8.96 -14.59
C ASN A 119 -19.22 9.99 -15.18
N LEU A 120 -18.73 11.08 -15.77
CA LEU A 120 -19.55 12.15 -16.35
C LEU A 120 -19.33 12.25 -17.87
N GLU A 121 -20.30 12.83 -18.57
CA GLU A 121 -20.14 13.12 -20.01
C GLU A 121 -19.10 14.24 -20.23
N PRO A 122 -18.30 14.18 -21.31
CA PRO A 122 -18.33 13.15 -22.36
C PRO A 122 -17.47 11.89 -22.05
N LEU A 123 -16.74 11.87 -20.93
CA LEU A 123 -15.74 10.82 -20.67
C LEU A 123 -16.36 9.44 -20.36
N VAL A 124 -17.56 9.41 -19.81
CA VAL A 124 -18.25 8.15 -19.47
C VAL A 124 -18.57 7.31 -20.72
N SER A 125 -18.83 7.96 -21.86
CA SER A 125 -19.19 7.33 -23.13
C SER A 125 -18.00 6.99 -24.02
N MET A 126 -16.79 7.45 -23.68
CA MET A 126 -15.56 7.21 -24.41
C MET A 126 -14.92 5.84 -24.09
N GLU A 127 -14.04 5.39 -24.99
CA GLU A 127 -13.12 4.30 -24.70
C GLU A 127 -12.21 4.69 -23.51
N ARG A 128 -11.90 3.73 -22.63
CA ARG A 128 -11.29 4.03 -21.33
C ARG A 128 -9.87 4.56 -21.44
N SER A 129 -9.07 4.05 -22.37
CA SER A 129 -7.73 4.60 -22.62
C SER A 129 -7.80 6.05 -23.09
N GLU A 130 -8.70 6.37 -24.03
CA GLU A 130 -8.94 7.73 -24.52
C GLU A 130 -9.43 8.67 -23.40
N ALA A 131 -10.41 8.22 -22.61
CA ALA A 131 -10.93 9.00 -21.48
C ALA A 131 -9.83 9.35 -20.48
N MET A 132 -8.93 8.40 -20.16
CA MET A 132 -7.78 8.66 -19.27
C MET A 132 -6.77 9.65 -19.86
N VAL A 133 -6.58 9.67 -21.18
CA VAL A 133 -5.73 10.67 -21.86
C VAL A 133 -6.33 12.06 -21.69
N LEU A 134 -7.62 12.22 -21.99
CA LEU A 134 -8.31 13.52 -21.90
C LEU A 134 -8.41 14.03 -20.46
N LEU A 135 -8.60 13.12 -19.51
CA LEU A 135 -8.51 13.41 -18.08
C LEU A 135 -7.12 13.93 -17.68
N GLY A 136 -6.08 13.65 -18.45
CA GLY A 136 -4.71 14.07 -18.19
C GLY A 136 -3.95 13.11 -17.28
N ILE A 137 -4.24 11.82 -17.33
CA ILE A 137 -3.42 10.78 -16.67
C ILE A 137 -2.15 10.54 -17.49
N SER A 138 -1.00 10.47 -16.82
CA SER A 138 0.31 10.25 -17.44
C SER A 138 0.35 8.93 -18.20
N GLU A 139 1.15 8.88 -19.27
CA GLU A 139 1.39 7.65 -20.03
C GLU A 139 2.04 6.57 -19.15
N GLU A 140 2.95 6.98 -18.25
CA GLU A 140 3.58 6.11 -17.27
C GLU A 140 2.55 5.38 -16.41
N LEU A 141 1.59 6.11 -15.83
CA LEU A 141 0.57 5.52 -14.99
C LEU A 141 -0.42 4.68 -15.80
N ARG A 142 -0.86 5.16 -16.97
CA ARG A 142 -1.76 4.36 -17.84
C ARG A 142 -1.12 3.02 -18.21
N THR A 143 0.16 3.04 -18.60
CA THR A 143 0.91 1.84 -18.94
C THR A 143 1.03 0.90 -17.74
N ALA A 144 1.35 1.42 -16.56
CA ALA A 144 1.46 0.65 -15.32
C ALA A 144 0.13 -0.03 -14.93
N LEU A 145 -1.00 0.64 -15.09
CA LEU A 145 -2.32 0.11 -14.76
C LEU A 145 -2.73 -1.05 -15.65
N THR A 146 -2.42 -0.97 -16.95
CA THR A 146 -2.93 -1.91 -17.97
C THR A 146 -1.90 -2.96 -18.41
N LEU A 147 -0.87 -3.22 -17.59
CA LEU A 147 0.14 -4.22 -17.91
C LEU A 147 -0.49 -5.60 -18.16
N PRO A 148 -0.19 -6.29 -19.28
CA PRO A 148 -0.85 -7.54 -19.65
C PRO A 148 -0.82 -8.63 -18.57
N LYS A 149 0.30 -8.75 -17.83
CA LYS A 149 0.44 -9.73 -16.74
C LYS A 149 -0.53 -9.53 -15.59
N PHE A 150 -1.08 -8.33 -15.42
CA PHE A 150 -2.04 -7.99 -14.38
C PHE A 150 -3.46 -7.79 -14.91
N THR A 151 -3.76 -8.28 -16.12
CA THR A 151 -5.08 -8.13 -16.74
C THR A 151 -6.21 -8.60 -15.83
N ALA A 152 -6.02 -9.71 -15.10
CA ALA A 152 -7.01 -10.18 -14.12
C ALA A 152 -7.21 -9.17 -12.98
N ILE A 153 -6.15 -8.62 -12.40
CA ILE A 153 -6.32 -7.65 -11.30
C ILE A 153 -6.92 -6.34 -11.84
N TRP A 154 -6.38 -5.79 -12.94
CA TRP A 154 -6.92 -4.57 -13.55
C TRP A 154 -8.42 -4.67 -13.87
N ARG A 155 -8.87 -5.81 -14.41
CA ARG A 155 -10.28 -5.99 -14.79
C ARG A 155 -11.20 -6.30 -13.62
N SER A 156 -10.66 -6.64 -12.45
CA SER A 156 -11.50 -6.95 -11.30
C SER A 156 -12.25 -5.72 -10.79
N GLU A 157 -11.80 -4.51 -11.11
CA GLU A 157 -12.47 -3.27 -10.73
C GLU A 157 -12.47 -2.26 -11.88
N ARG A 158 -13.28 -1.21 -11.74
CA ARG A 158 -13.40 -0.15 -12.75
C ARG A 158 -12.12 0.69 -12.83
N ALA A 159 -11.83 1.27 -13.99
CA ALA A 159 -10.71 2.21 -14.16
C ALA A 159 -10.73 3.36 -13.13
N HIS A 160 -11.93 3.88 -12.84
CA HIS A 160 -12.14 4.89 -11.79
C HIS A 160 -11.61 4.43 -10.42
N PHE A 161 -11.97 3.21 -10.00
CA PHE A 161 -11.51 2.64 -8.73
C PHE A 161 -9.99 2.58 -8.67
N TRP A 162 -9.36 2.00 -9.70
CA TRP A 162 -7.90 1.84 -9.73
C TRP A 162 -7.16 3.17 -9.78
N LEU A 163 -7.68 4.18 -10.47
CA LEU A 163 -7.09 5.51 -10.50
C LEU A 163 -7.18 6.20 -9.13
N VAL A 164 -8.35 6.17 -8.49
CA VAL A 164 -8.52 6.71 -7.13
C VAL A 164 -7.59 6.01 -6.15
N ASP A 165 -7.54 4.68 -6.18
CA ASP A 165 -6.69 3.87 -5.33
C ASP A 165 -5.19 4.17 -5.56
N THR A 166 -4.77 4.30 -6.81
CA THR A 166 -3.39 4.66 -7.16
C THR A 166 -3.03 6.06 -6.67
N VAL A 167 -3.87 7.05 -6.93
CA VAL A 167 -3.59 8.44 -6.56
C VAL A 167 -3.48 8.59 -5.05
N LYS A 168 -4.37 7.94 -4.29
CA LYS A 168 -4.27 7.87 -2.83
C LYS A 168 -2.96 7.20 -2.39
N MET A 169 -2.63 6.06 -2.98
CA MET A 169 -1.39 5.34 -2.69
C MET A 169 -0.16 6.21 -2.95
N ARG A 170 -0.02 6.79 -4.15
CA ARG A 170 1.13 7.65 -4.52
C ARG A 170 1.20 8.90 -3.66
N TYR A 171 0.07 9.54 -3.35
CA TYR A 171 0.05 10.71 -2.47
C TYR A 171 0.56 10.38 -1.06
N HIS A 172 0.12 9.25 -0.50
CA HIS A 172 0.59 8.79 0.80
C HIS A 172 2.08 8.38 0.76
N THR A 173 2.53 7.73 -0.31
CA THR A 173 3.97 7.45 -0.54
C THR A 173 4.77 8.75 -0.51
N LEU A 174 4.32 9.79 -1.20
CA LEU A 174 4.97 11.11 -1.20
C LEU A 174 5.08 11.68 0.21
N GLN A 175 3.98 11.70 0.96
CA GLN A 175 3.97 12.21 2.33
C GLN A 175 4.93 11.42 3.24
N THR A 176 4.99 10.10 3.07
CA THR A 176 5.91 9.23 3.80
C THR A 176 7.37 9.56 3.47
N LEU A 177 7.71 9.75 2.19
CA LEU A 177 9.06 10.09 1.76
C LEU A 177 9.49 11.47 2.24
N LEU A 178 8.60 12.46 2.19
CA LEU A 178 8.84 13.80 2.74
C LEU A 178 9.04 13.77 4.25
N ALA A 179 8.23 13.00 4.98
CA ALA A 179 8.40 12.81 6.42
C ALA A 179 9.74 12.12 6.74
N LYS A 180 10.14 11.11 5.96
CA LYS A 180 11.46 10.46 6.10
C LYS A 180 12.60 11.46 5.90
N LEU A 181 12.53 12.31 4.87
CA LEU A 181 13.53 13.36 4.64
C LEU A 181 13.61 14.35 5.80
N LYS A 182 12.45 14.82 6.27
CA LYS A 182 12.38 15.75 7.42
C LYS A 182 13.03 15.15 8.66
N ASN A 183 12.69 13.91 9.00
CA ASN A 183 13.25 13.23 10.16
C ASN A 183 14.76 12.96 9.99
N CYS A 184 15.20 12.60 8.79
CA CYS A 184 16.62 12.45 8.48
C CYS A 184 17.37 13.77 8.73
N ALA A 185 16.83 14.90 8.26
CA ALA A 185 17.46 16.21 8.44
C ALA A 185 17.57 16.59 9.93
N VAL A 186 16.47 16.43 10.67
CA VAL A 186 16.40 16.72 12.10
C VAL A 186 17.41 15.87 12.88
N GLU A 187 17.51 14.58 12.56
CA GLU A 187 18.44 13.66 13.22
C GLU A 187 19.90 14.00 12.89
N THR A 188 20.22 14.29 11.64
CA THR A 188 21.55 14.75 11.22
C THR A 188 21.97 16.00 11.99
N ILE A 189 21.08 17.00 12.08
CA ILE A 189 21.34 18.24 12.84
C ILE A 189 21.53 17.94 14.33
N ARG A 190 20.68 17.07 14.92
CA ARG A 190 20.76 16.68 16.32
C ARG A 190 22.10 16.02 16.64
N GLN A 191 22.54 15.07 15.81
CA GLN A 191 23.81 14.37 15.99
C GLN A 191 25.01 15.33 15.91
N ARG A 192 24.99 16.26 14.96
CA ARG A 192 26.01 17.31 14.84
C ARG A 192 26.08 18.20 16.08
N LYS A 193 24.93 18.58 16.66
CA LYS A 193 24.88 19.37 17.92
C LYS A 193 25.46 18.59 19.09
N THR A 194 25.15 17.30 19.23
CA THR A 194 25.73 16.45 20.28
C THR A 194 27.24 16.24 20.11
N TRP A 195 27.74 16.01 18.90
CA TRP A 195 29.18 15.86 18.64
C TRP A 195 29.95 17.18 18.75
N GLY A 196 29.33 18.30 18.37
CA GLY A 196 29.89 19.64 18.55
C GLY A 196 30.00 20.06 20.02
N GLN A 197 29.08 19.61 20.89
CA GLN A 197 29.16 19.84 22.33
C GLN A 197 30.19 18.92 23.03
N GLY A 198 30.40 17.69 22.54
CA GLY A 198 31.41 16.76 23.07
C GLY A 198 32.86 17.20 22.89
N LYS A 199 33.16 18.09 21.93
CA LYS A 199 34.53 18.63 21.72
C LYS A 199 34.89 19.82 22.62
N ARG A 200 34.00 20.28 23.51
CA ARG A 200 34.25 21.44 24.39
C ARG A 200 34.56 21.12 25.84
N ALA A 201 34.85 19.86 26.17
CA ALA A 201 35.54 19.48 27.41
C ALA A 201 37.03 19.23 27.10
N LYS A 202 37.86 20.27 27.22
CA LYS A 202 39.32 20.16 27.13
C LYS A 202 39.86 19.40 28.34
N VAL A 203 40.67 18.37 28.11
CA VAL A 203 41.92 18.21 28.87
C VAL A 203 43.05 18.41 27.88
N ALA A 204 43.70 19.57 27.99
CA ALA A 204 45.00 19.80 27.38
C ALA A 204 46.02 18.96 28.15
N GLY A 205 46.85 18.17 27.45
CA GLY A 205 48.01 17.56 28.07
C GLY A 205 48.48 16.26 27.42
N ALA A 206 49.56 16.41 26.65
CA ALA A 206 50.65 15.46 26.44
C ALA A 206 50.44 14.29 25.44
N PHE A 207 51.41 14.24 24.52
CA PHE A 207 51.78 13.18 23.58
C PHE A 207 51.12 13.20 22.19
N ASP A 208 51.66 14.05 21.31
CA ASP A 208 51.98 13.62 19.94
C ASP A 208 53.19 12.65 20.00
N PRO A 209 53.24 11.60 19.16
CA PRO A 209 53.99 11.77 17.92
C PRO A 209 53.46 11.04 16.68
N ALA A 210 53.64 11.72 15.54
CA ALA A 210 54.16 11.28 14.24
C ALA A 210 53.68 9.98 13.57
N GLY A 211 53.08 10.16 12.37
CA GLY A 211 53.55 9.52 11.13
C GLY A 211 52.78 8.31 10.61
N ALA A 212 52.05 8.48 9.50
CA ALA A 212 52.04 7.56 8.35
C ALA A 212 51.26 8.14 7.17
N SER A 213 51.88 8.12 6.00
CA SER A 213 51.40 8.63 4.72
C SER A 213 50.74 7.54 3.88
N SER A 214 49.88 7.97 2.96
CA SER A 214 49.49 7.35 1.67
C SER A 214 48.58 6.11 1.65
N SER A 215 47.40 6.26 1.05
CA SER A 215 47.15 5.78 -0.33
C SER A 215 45.69 6.08 -0.74
N SER A 216 45.54 6.90 -1.77
CA SER A 216 44.28 7.20 -2.43
C SER A 216 44.04 6.21 -3.57
N THR A 217 42.97 5.43 -3.48
CA THR A 217 42.41 4.68 -4.61
C THR A 217 40.95 5.13 -4.79
N PRO A 218 40.43 5.30 -6.01
CA PRO A 218 39.12 5.91 -6.21
C PRO A 218 38.03 4.97 -5.68
N ALA A 219 37.32 5.42 -4.65
CA ALA A 219 36.20 4.69 -4.10
C ALA A 219 35.09 4.57 -5.15
N SER A 220 34.71 3.32 -5.43
CA SER A 220 33.44 2.97 -6.03
C SER A 220 32.30 3.64 -5.24
N GLN A 221 31.28 4.12 -5.97
CA GLN A 221 30.10 4.82 -5.47
C GLN A 221 29.23 3.92 -4.58
N GLN A 222 29.69 3.59 -3.37
CA GLN A 222 28.84 3.13 -2.29
C GLN A 222 28.38 4.34 -1.47
N PRO A 223 27.10 4.42 -1.07
CA PRO A 223 26.65 5.46 -0.17
C PRO A 223 27.43 5.34 1.16
N PRO A 224 27.79 6.47 1.80
CA PRO A 224 28.53 6.45 3.05
C PRO A 224 27.76 5.64 4.10
N SER A 225 28.46 4.71 4.77
CA SER A 225 27.92 3.79 5.78
C SER A 225 27.17 4.47 6.93
N ASN A 226 27.46 5.75 7.18
CA ASN A 226 26.76 6.58 8.18
C ASN A 226 25.31 6.91 7.76
N PHE A 227 25.00 7.00 6.46
CA PHE A 227 23.66 7.39 5.99
C PHE A 227 22.61 6.31 6.26
N SER A 228 22.93 5.03 5.99
CA SER A 228 22.05 3.89 6.32
C SER A 228 21.80 3.74 7.82
N ALA A 229 22.66 4.31 8.68
CA ALA A 229 22.46 4.36 10.13
C ALA A 229 21.59 5.55 10.59
N ILE A 230 21.59 6.67 9.86
CA ILE A 230 20.81 7.88 10.21
C ILE A 230 19.33 7.74 9.81
N VAL A 231 19.05 7.16 8.64
CA VAL A 231 17.67 6.81 8.20
C VAL A 231 17.04 5.74 9.12
N SER A 232 17.86 5.06 9.93
CA SER A 232 17.50 3.86 10.69
C SER A 232 16.64 4.08 11.94
N SER A 233 16.58 5.28 12.49
CA SER A 233 16.24 5.37 13.92
C SER A 233 14.76 5.18 14.27
N LYS A 234 13.80 5.31 13.35
CA LYS A 234 12.37 4.95 13.58
C LYS A 234 11.67 4.62 12.26
N SER A 235 11.17 3.39 12.11
CA SER A 235 10.12 3.12 11.13
C SER A 235 8.86 3.83 11.62
N ASN A 236 8.46 4.94 10.99
CA ASN A 236 7.24 5.66 11.36
C ASN A 236 5.94 4.91 11.05
N THR A 237 6.03 3.72 10.44
CA THR A 237 4.90 3.02 9.82
C THR A 237 4.23 1.99 10.73
N LEU A 238 4.91 1.52 11.79
CA LEU A 238 4.38 0.52 12.71
C LEU A 238 4.78 0.85 14.16
N PRO A 239 3.87 0.72 15.14
CA PRO A 239 4.17 1.03 16.53
C PRO A 239 5.14 -0.01 17.11
N SER A 240 6.37 0.43 17.39
CA SER A 240 7.46 -0.45 17.84
C SER A 240 7.16 -1.19 19.15
N ALA A 241 6.23 -0.68 19.96
CA ALA A 241 5.79 -1.32 21.19
C ALA A 241 5.02 -2.64 20.96
N TYR A 242 4.43 -2.85 19.78
CA TYR A 242 3.57 -4.00 19.48
C TYR A 242 4.05 -4.85 18.30
N VAL A 243 5.22 -4.52 17.75
CA VAL A 243 5.77 -5.19 16.58
C VAL A 243 7.13 -5.81 16.88
N VAL A 244 7.24 -7.11 16.61
CA VAL A 244 8.49 -7.86 16.78
C VAL A 244 9.08 -8.19 15.41
N VAL A 245 10.36 -7.83 15.20
CA VAL A 245 11.09 -8.23 14.00
C VAL A 245 11.60 -9.65 14.17
N GLN A 246 11.16 -10.57 13.31
CA GLN A 246 11.57 -11.97 13.37
C GLN A 246 11.45 -12.69 12.03
N SER A 247 12.05 -13.88 11.95
CA SER A 247 11.84 -14.82 10.83
C SER A 247 10.37 -15.25 10.72
N PRO A 248 9.92 -15.72 9.55
CA PRO A 248 8.55 -16.17 9.37
C PRO A 248 8.19 -17.23 10.43
N PRO A 249 7.11 -17.03 11.22
CA PRO A 249 6.70 -18.03 12.19
C PRO A 249 6.30 -19.34 11.50
N THR A 250 6.58 -20.47 12.15
CA THR A 250 6.13 -21.78 11.70
C THR A 250 4.59 -21.82 11.68
N ILE A 251 4.04 -22.40 10.61
CA ILE A 251 2.60 -22.60 10.50
C ILE A 251 2.19 -23.66 11.52
N ARG A 252 1.28 -23.30 12.44
CA ARG A 252 0.78 -24.22 13.44
C ARG A 252 -0.20 -25.23 12.81
N PRO A 253 -0.12 -26.53 13.13
CA PRO A 253 -0.99 -27.55 12.54
C PRO A 253 -2.49 -27.36 12.80
N ASP A 254 -2.83 -26.72 13.92
CA ASP A 254 -4.18 -26.43 14.38
C ASP A 254 -4.72 -25.08 13.87
N HIS A 255 -4.03 -24.46 12.90
CA HIS A 255 -4.42 -23.17 12.33
C HIS A 255 -4.60 -23.23 10.81
N TYR A 256 -5.51 -22.41 10.32
CA TYR A 256 -5.54 -21.99 8.92
C TYR A 256 -4.65 -20.76 8.72
N VAL A 257 -4.17 -20.58 7.49
CA VAL A 257 -3.36 -19.44 7.09
C VAL A 257 -3.96 -18.78 5.87
N TYR A 258 -4.06 -17.46 5.91
CA TYR A 258 -4.56 -16.65 4.81
C TYR A 258 -3.65 -15.47 4.54
N TYR A 259 -3.65 -14.99 3.29
CA TYR A 259 -2.72 -14.00 2.78
C TYR A 259 -3.44 -12.82 2.13
N LYS A 260 -2.83 -11.64 2.21
CA LYS A 260 -3.29 -10.43 1.53
C LYS A 260 -2.09 -9.58 1.09
N GLY A 261 -2.02 -9.26 -0.20
CA GLY A 261 -0.99 -8.37 -0.75
C GLY A 261 -1.53 -6.96 -0.93
N LYS A 262 -0.87 -5.95 -0.36
CA LYS A 262 -1.27 -4.53 -0.42
C LYS A 262 -0.04 -3.61 -0.43
N SER A 263 -0.23 -2.33 -0.74
CA SER A 263 0.79 -1.32 -0.42
C SER A 263 0.70 -0.96 1.07
N ALA A 264 1.81 -0.55 1.65
CA ALA A 264 1.83 -0.03 3.02
C ALA A 264 0.87 1.16 3.14
N ALA A 265 0.86 2.04 2.14
CA ALA A 265 -0.04 3.18 2.06
C ALA A 265 -1.53 2.80 2.20
N GLN A 266 -1.98 1.74 1.54
CA GLN A 266 -3.38 1.28 1.67
C GLN A 266 -3.70 0.71 3.06
N LEU A 267 -2.69 0.19 3.76
CA LEU A 267 -2.84 -0.37 5.11
C LEU A 267 -2.65 0.69 6.21
N MET A 268 -2.17 1.89 5.86
CA MET A 268 -1.93 3.02 6.76
C MET A 268 -2.86 4.21 6.47
N ALA A 269 -3.56 4.20 5.34
CA ALA A 269 -4.55 5.19 4.95
C ALA A 269 -5.96 4.61 5.05
N GLY A 270 -6.29 3.96 6.17
CA GLY A 270 -7.68 3.66 6.50
C GLY A 270 -8.56 4.91 6.38
N PRO A 271 -9.89 4.79 6.36
CA PRO A 271 -10.79 5.96 6.19
C PRO A 271 -10.53 7.10 7.20
N ASN A 272 -9.91 6.79 8.34
CA ASN A 272 -9.52 7.74 9.39
C ASN A 272 -8.01 8.08 9.40
N GLY A 273 -7.20 7.51 8.51
CA GLY A 273 -5.74 7.67 8.49
C GLY A 273 -4.97 6.79 9.49
N ASP A 274 -5.62 5.74 9.99
CA ASP A 274 -5.06 4.87 11.02
C ASP A 274 -4.23 3.71 10.45
N ASN A 275 -3.16 3.35 11.16
CA ASN A 275 -2.27 2.23 10.84
C ASN A 275 -2.95 0.86 10.97
N LEU A 276 -2.40 -0.17 10.30
CA LEU A 276 -2.84 -1.57 10.47
C LEU A 276 -2.83 -2.03 11.92
N ILE A 277 -1.86 -1.55 12.70
CA ILE A 277 -1.73 -1.80 14.14
C ILE A 277 -1.85 -0.46 14.83
N LEU A 278 -2.83 -0.32 15.71
CA LEU A 278 -3.08 0.90 16.46
C LEU A 278 -2.11 1.03 17.65
N GLU A 279 -2.05 2.21 18.24
CA GLU A 279 -1.19 2.53 19.40
C GLU A 279 -1.56 1.76 20.68
N ASP A 280 -2.71 1.08 20.71
CA ASP A 280 -3.13 0.17 21.77
C ASP A 280 -2.84 -1.31 21.45
N GLY A 281 -2.18 -1.59 20.32
CA GLY A 281 -1.88 -2.93 19.83
C GLY A 281 -3.06 -3.64 19.14
N SER A 282 -4.23 -3.01 19.06
CA SER A 282 -5.36 -3.58 18.31
C SER A 282 -5.12 -3.53 16.80
N ILE A 283 -5.79 -4.43 16.07
CA ILE A 283 -5.71 -4.48 14.61
C ILE A 283 -6.77 -3.53 14.02
N ASN A 284 -6.37 -2.62 13.14
CA ASN A 284 -7.32 -1.82 12.40
C ASN A 284 -8.02 -2.68 11.34
N MET A 285 -9.22 -3.17 11.67
CA MET A 285 -9.99 -4.02 10.76
C MET A 285 -10.45 -3.27 9.49
N ASP A 286 -10.57 -1.94 9.55
CA ASP A 286 -10.93 -1.11 8.39
C ASP A 286 -9.76 -1.00 7.40
N ALA A 287 -8.51 -1.10 7.85
CA ALA A 287 -7.35 -1.09 6.95
C ALA A 287 -7.30 -2.32 6.02
N ILE A 288 -7.86 -3.45 6.48
CA ILE A 288 -7.82 -4.74 5.78
C ILE A 288 -9.18 -5.18 5.23
N GLU A 289 -10.21 -4.35 5.34
CA GLU A 289 -11.51 -4.64 4.75
C GLU A 289 -11.50 -4.47 3.22
N SER A 290 -12.53 -5.02 2.59
CA SER A 290 -12.92 -4.72 1.22
C SER A 290 -14.32 -4.10 1.25
N PHE A 291 -14.49 -3.03 0.48
CA PHE A 291 -15.79 -2.37 0.36
C PHE A 291 -16.82 -3.30 -0.29
N ARG A 292 -18.11 -2.98 -0.14
CA ARG A 292 -19.23 -3.70 -0.78
C ARG A 292 -19.13 -3.69 -2.31
N GLY A 293 -19.67 -4.70 -2.96
CA GLY A 293 -19.65 -4.91 -4.40
C GLY A 293 -18.60 -5.93 -4.88
N GLY A 294 -17.97 -6.67 -3.97
CA GLY A 294 -17.08 -7.77 -4.31
C GLY A 294 -17.86 -9.05 -4.68
N ASP A 295 -17.11 -10.12 -4.97
CA ASP A 295 -17.67 -11.39 -5.45
C ASP A 295 -18.73 -11.98 -4.49
N PHE A 296 -18.52 -11.84 -3.17
CA PHE A 296 -19.35 -12.45 -2.13
C PHE A 296 -19.96 -11.44 -1.13
N ASN A 297 -19.77 -10.14 -1.32
CA ASN A 297 -20.27 -9.10 -0.40
C ASN A 297 -21.00 -7.97 -1.14
N MET A 298 -22.29 -8.16 -1.43
CA MET A 298 -23.09 -7.13 -2.12
C MET A 298 -23.37 -5.89 -1.27
N ARG A 299 -23.72 -6.11 0.01
CA ARG A 299 -24.34 -5.10 0.88
C ARG A 299 -23.34 -4.51 1.86
N ASP A 300 -22.64 -5.39 2.55
CA ASP A 300 -21.78 -5.07 3.68
C ASP A 300 -20.30 -5.15 3.33
N GLN A 301 -19.47 -4.55 4.18
CA GLN A 301 -18.01 -4.75 4.13
C GLN A 301 -17.68 -6.20 4.45
N ALA A 302 -16.56 -6.67 3.93
CA ALA A 302 -16.08 -8.02 4.20
C ALA A 302 -14.55 -8.06 4.19
N TRP A 303 -13.98 -9.10 4.81
CA TRP A 303 -12.53 -9.30 4.87
C TRP A 303 -12.10 -10.42 3.94
N TYR A 304 -11.65 -10.03 2.76
CA TYR A 304 -11.12 -10.95 1.74
C TYR A 304 -9.66 -11.26 1.98
N PHE A 305 -9.33 -12.55 1.93
CA PHE A 305 -7.98 -13.08 1.89
C PHE A 305 -7.87 -14.16 0.82
N SER A 306 -6.64 -14.47 0.39
CA SER A 306 -6.34 -15.63 -0.44
C SER A 306 -5.79 -16.76 0.43
N THR A 307 -6.08 -18.01 0.08
CA THR A 307 -5.43 -19.16 0.72
C THR A 307 -4.00 -19.36 0.20
N GLU A 308 -3.73 -18.93 -1.05
CA GLU A 308 -2.42 -19.05 -1.66
C GLU A 308 -1.60 -17.77 -1.52
N GLU A 309 -0.38 -17.90 -1.02
CA GLU A 309 0.60 -16.80 -0.97
C GLU A 309 0.88 -16.21 -2.36
N GLY A 310 0.96 -17.06 -3.38
CA GLY A 310 1.18 -16.63 -4.77
C GLY A 310 0.07 -15.73 -5.33
N THR A 311 -1.17 -15.90 -4.87
CA THR A 311 -2.27 -15.00 -5.25
C THR A 311 -2.09 -13.63 -4.59
N ALA A 312 -1.75 -13.60 -3.30
CA ALA A 312 -1.43 -12.34 -2.60
C ALA A 312 -0.21 -11.63 -3.22
N GLU A 313 0.81 -12.39 -3.65
CA GLU A 313 1.98 -11.86 -4.34
C GLU A 313 1.62 -11.19 -5.67
N GLN A 314 0.69 -11.74 -6.45
CA GLN A 314 0.21 -11.08 -7.67
C GLN A 314 -0.41 -9.71 -7.37
N TYR A 315 -1.25 -9.62 -6.32
CA TYR A 315 -1.80 -8.33 -5.87
C TYR A 315 -0.72 -7.36 -5.42
N ARG A 316 0.28 -7.82 -4.66
CA ARG A 316 1.41 -6.99 -4.20
C ARG A 316 2.24 -6.48 -5.38
N GLN A 317 2.56 -7.34 -6.34
CA GLN A 317 3.31 -6.96 -7.55
C GLN A 317 2.56 -5.92 -8.38
N TYR A 318 1.23 -5.97 -8.40
CA TYR A 318 0.42 -4.92 -9.03
C TYR A 318 0.55 -3.57 -8.31
N GLN A 319 0.76 -3.55 -7.00
CA GLN A 319 1.06 -2.32 -6.25
C GLN A 319 2.39 -1.72 -6.70
N ILE A 320 3.44 -2.54 -6.77
CA ILE A 320 4.79 -2.11 -7.17
C ILE A 320 4.78 -1.52 -8.59
N ALA A 321 4.04 -2.14 -9.51
CA ALA A 321 3.94 -1.67 -10.87
C ALA A 321 3.34 -0.26 -10.97
N ARG A 322 2.41 0.07 -10.07
CA ARG A 322 1.75 1.36 -10.01
C ARG A 322 2.51 2.40 -9.20
N ASP A 323 3.41 2.01 -8.30
CA ASP A 323 4.32 2.91 -7.59
C ASP A 323 5.56 2.15 -7.12
N THR A 324 6.68 2.33 -7.83
CA THR A 324 7.94 1.68 -7.49
C THR A 324 8.58 2.25 -6.23
N ARG A 325 8.11 3.41 -5.76
CA ARG A 325 8.57 4.09 -4.54
C ARG A 325 7.76 3.68 -3.31
N ALA A 326 6.64 2.97 -3.49
CA ALA A 326 5.83 2.47 -2.40
C ALA A 326 6.47 1.25 -1.73
N GLU A 327 6.42 1.23 -0.41
CA GLU A 327 6.60 0.00 0.35
C GLU A 327 5.37 -0.90 0.16
N THR A 328 5.57 -2.20 0.00
CA THR A 328 4.49 -3.17 -0.27
C THR A 328 4.58 -4.37 0.64
N TRP A 329 3.44 -4.91 1.06
CA TRP A 329 3.36 -5.90 2.12
C TRP A 329 2.66 -7.19 1.63
N ILE A 330 3.13 -8.33 2.13
CA ILE A 330 2.31 -9.54 2.25
C ILE A 330 1.91 -9.66 3.72
N VAL A 331 0.62 -9.51 3.99
CA VAL A 331 0.03 -9.75 5.30
C VAL A 331 -0.42 -11.21 5.35
N ARG A 332 0.11 -11.96 6.32
CA ARG A 332 -0.26 -13.34 6.62
C ARG A 332 -0.96 -13.40 7.96
N ILE A 333 -2.19 -13.91 7.97
CA ILE A 333 -2.95 -14.14 9.20
C ILE A 333 -3.03 -15.64 9.49
N SER A 334 -3.01 -15.99 10.77
CA SER A 334 -3.18 -17.36 11.25
C SER A 334 -4.39 -17.44 12.17
N LEU A 335 -5.36 -18.28 11.87
CA LEU A 335 -6.59 -18.40 12.65
C LEU A 335 -6.80 -19.84 13.16
N PRO A 336 -7.24 -20.06 14.41
CA PRO A 336 -7.49 -21.40 14.92
C PRO A 336 -8.50 -22.13 14.05
N LYS A 337 -8.24 -23.40 13.75
CA LYS A 337 -9.19 -24.28 13.05
C LYS A 337 -10.53 -24.36 13.79
N SER A 338 -10.48 -24.48 15.12
CA SER A 338 -11.68 -24.48 15.96
C SER A 338 -12.57 -23.24 15.81
N PHE A 339 -11.99 -22.09 15.48
CA PHE A 339 -12.76 -20.88 15.18
C PHE A 339 -13.36 -20.98 13.78
N VAL A 340 -12.54 -21.20 12.75
CA VAL A 340 -13.00 -21.20 11.35
C VAL A 340 -14.00 -22.32 11.07
N ASP A 341 -13.74 -23.54 11.58
CA ASP A 341 -14.61 -24.70 11.42
C ASP A 341 -15.93 -24.55 12.20
N GLY A 342 -15.95 -23.69 13.22
CA GLY A 342 -17.15 -23.34 13.97
C GLY A 342 -18.05 -22.30 13.28
N LEU A 343 -17.58 -21.67 12.20
CA LEU A 343 -18.36 -20.67 11.46
C LEU A 343 -19.41 -21.35 10.57
N LYS A 344 -20.49 -20.61 10.28
CA LYS A 344 -21.43 -20.98 9.20
C LYS A 344 -20.75 -20.81 7.84
N LYS A 345 -19.96 -21.82 7.47
CA LYS A 345 -19.18 -21.87 6.24
C LYS A 345 -20.05 -22.20 5.04
N LYS A 346 -19.85 -21.49 3.93
CA LYS A 346 -20.37 -21.82 2.61
C LYS A 346 -19.21 -21.92 1.62
N GLU A 347 -19.36 -22.80 0.64
CA GLU A 347 -18.40 -22.94 -0.45
C GLU A 347 -19.12 -22.72 -1.78
N ILE A 348 -18.50 -21.94 -2.65
CA ILE A 348 -19.04 -21.64 -3.97
C ILE A 348 -17.92 -21.62 -5.02
N TRP A 349 -17.68 -22.80 -5.58
CA TRP A 349 -16.70 -23.01 -6.63
C TRP A 349 -17.31 -22.73 -8.00
N TYR A 350 -16.45 -22.44 -8.99
CA TYR A 350 -16.88 -22.10 -10.35
C TYR A 350 -17.86 -23.15 -10.89
N SER A 351 -19.08 -22.71 -11.13
CA SER A 351 -20.27 -23.51 -11.41
C SER A 351 -21.38 -22.56 -11.86
N ALA A 352 -22.55 -23.08 -12.23
CA ALA A 352 -23.69 -22.25 -12.56
C ALA A 352 -24.13 -21.36 -11.38
N ASP A 353 -24.03 -21.88 -10.15
CA ASP A 353 -24.38 -21.16 -8.93
C ASP A 353 -23.39 -20.05 -8.63
N PHE A 354 -22.09 -20.30 -8.78
CA PHE A 354 -21.05 -19.28 -8.65
C PHE A 354 -21.29 -18.11 -9.61
N LYS A 355 -21.52 -18.40 -10.90
CA LYS A 355 -21.77 -17.35 -11.89
C LYS A 355 -22.96 -16.48 -11.50
N GLN A 356 -24.04 -17.11 -11.04
CA GLN A 356 -25.24 -16.40 -10.61
C GLN A 356 -25.02 -15.58 -9.34
N PHE A 357 -24.31 -16.13 -8.35
CA PHE A 357 -24.06 -15.45 -7.07
C PHE A 357 -23.12 -14.26 -7.25
N VAL A 358 -22.00 -14.44 -7.96
CA VAL A 358 -21.05 -13.35 -8.24
C VAL A 358 -21.71 -12.25 -9.07
N TRP A 359 -22.43 -12.61 -10.14
CA TRP A 359 -23.21 -11.62 -10.91
C TRP A 359 -24.18 -10.87 -10.01
N TYR A 360 -24.88 -11.59 -9.12
CA TYR A 360 -25.83 -10.97 -8.21
C TYR A 360 -25.13 -9.96 -7.27
N CYS A 361 -24.02 -10.36 -6.65
CA CYS A 361 -23.29 -9.53 -5.69
C CYS A 361 -22.64 -8.28 -6.31
N ARG A 362 -22.12 -8.40 -7.54
CA ARG A 362 -21.39 -7.32 -8.20
C ARG A 362 -22.27 -6.40 -9.05
N ASN A 363 -23.49 -6.81 -9.40
CA ASN A 363 -24.38 -5.98 -10.21
C ASN A 363 -25.06 -4.89 -9.37
N LYS A 364 -24.78 -3.60 -9.63
CA LYS A 364 -25.40 -2.47 -8.93
C LYS A 364 -26.92 -2.49 -9.00
N GLY A 365 -27.46 -2.92 -10.14
CA GLY A 365 -28.90 -3.03 -10.36
C GLY A 365 -29.59 -4.03 -9.44
N ASN A 366 -28.85 -4.86 -8.71
CA ASN A 366 -29.38 -5.78 -7.71
C ASN A 366 -29.37 -5.22 -6.28
N LYS A 367 -28.80 -4.03 -6.05
CA LYS A 367 -28.86 -3.37 -4.74
C LYS A 367 -30.32 -3.16 -4.33
N GLY A 368 -30.67 -3.69 -3.16
CA GLY A 368 -32.04 -3.65 -2.62
C GLY A 368 -33.00 -4.71 -3.19
N LYS A 369 -32.60 -5.50 -4.19
CA LYS A 369 -33.44 -6.59 -4.70
C LYS A 369 -33.39 -7.82 -3.77
N PRO A 370 -34.40 -8.71 -3.83
CA PRO A 370 -34.33 -10.01 -3.17
C PRO A 370 -33.19 -10.85 -3.72
N VAL A 371 -32.55 -11.61 -2.83
CA VAL A 371 -31.51 -12.58 -3.17
C VAL A 371 -32.17 -13.76 -3.88
N PRO A 372 -31.52 -14.42 -4.87
CA PRO A 372 -32.03 -15.66 -5.41
C PRO A 372 -32.32 -16.66 -4.29
N SER A 373 -33.47 -17.32 -4.32
CA SER A 373 -33.99 -18.13 -3.20
C SER A 373 -33.05 -19.21 -2.69
N LYS A 374 -32.12 -19.71 -3.51
CA LYS A 374 -31.11 -20.70 -3.11
C LYS A 374 -29.93 -20.12 -2.29
N PHE A 375 -29.84 -18.80 -2.19
CA PHE A 375 -28.84 -18.09 -1.39
C PHE A 375 -29.50 -17.19 -0.34
N ASP A 376 -30.80 -17.39 -0.08
CA ASP A 376 -31.58 -16.57 0.86
C ASP A 376 -31.05 -16.68 2.30
N ASP A 377 -30.45 -17.82 2.66
CA ASP A 377 -29.81 -18.09 3.94
C ASP A 377 -28.36 -17.58 4.04
N TRP A 378 -27.78 -17.00 2.97
CA TRP A 378 -26.35 -16.61 2.95
C TRP A 378 -26.13 -15.16 3.32
N LEU A 379 -26.84 -14.24 2.64
CA LEU A 379 -26.57 -12.80 2.74
C LEU A 379 -27.17 -12.08 3.96
N PRO A 380 -28.24 -12.55 4.64
CA PRO A 380 -28.68 -11.94 5.88
C PRO A 380 -27.60 -12.04 6.97
N SER A 381 -27.57 -11.06 7.89
CA SER A 381 -26.68 -11.10 9.05
C SER A 381 -26.91 -12.39 9.86
N GLY A 382 -25.81 -13.08 10.23
CA GLY A 382 -25.86 -14.39 10.86
C GLY A 382 -26.21 -15.56 9.93
N GLY A 383 -26.35 -15.33 8.61
CA GLY A 383 -26.50 -16.34 7.57
C GLY A 383 -25.19 -17.06 7.28
N ALA A 384 -24.53 -16.74 6.17
CA ALA A 384 -23.15 -17.13 5.93
C ALA A 384 -22.21 -16.24 6.74
N GLN A 385 -21.22 -16.85 7.38
CA GLN A 385 -20.20 -16.14 8.15
C GLN A 385 -18.84 -16.14 7.45
N PHE A 386 -18.59 -17.20 6.69
CA PHE A 386 -17.37 -17.42 5.96
C PHE A 386 -17.70 -18.07 4.61
N ILE A 387 -17.20 -17.49 3.52
CA ILE A 387 -17.43 -18.00 2.17
C ILE A 387 -16.07 -18.28 1.51
N GLU A 388 -15.91 -19.47 0.96
CA GLU A 388 -14.77 -19.83 0.11
C GLU A 388 -15.21 -20.03 -1.33
N GLY A 389 -14.39 -19.59 -2.28
CA GLY A 389 -14.67 -19.78 -3.69
C GLY A 389 -13.55 -19.30 -4.59
N HIS A 390 -13.77 -19.37 -5.91
CA HIS A 390 -12.82 -18.82 -6.88
C HIS A 390 -12.95 -17.30 -6.98
N ILE A 391 -11.90 -16.64 -7.47
CA ILE A 391 -11.89 -15.20 -7.72
C ILE A 391 -12.37 -14.90 -9.14
N CYS A 392 -13.39 -14.06 -9.28
CA CYS A 392 -13.81 -13.50 -10.56
C CYS A 392 -13.18 -12.13 -10.78
N PHE A 393 -12.64 -11.90 -11.98
CA PHE A 393 -12.04 -10.61 -12.33
C PHE A 393 -12.91 -9.74 -13.24
N ARG A 394 -14.23 -9.83 -13.18
CA ARG A 394 -15.09 -8.95 -13.98
C ARG A 394 -15.60 -7.79 -13.14
N ASP A 395 -15.33 -6.59 -13.62
CA ASP A 395 -15.79 -5.36 -12.99
C ASP A 395 -17.31 -5.24 -12.94
N GLU A 396 -17.74 -4.30 -12.11
CA GLU A 396 -19.13 -3.97 -11.84
C GLU A 396 -19.91 -3.48 -13.08
N ASP A 397 -19.26 -2.85 -14.06
CA ASP A 397 -19.94 -2.37 -15.28
C ASP A 397 -20.28 -3.56 -16.19
N PHE A 398 -19.35 -4.51 -16.36
CA PHE A 398 -19.62 -5.77 -17.04
C PHE A 398 -20.79 -6.53 -16.40
N MET A 399 -20.78 -6.63 -15.07
CA MET A 399 -21.82 -7.36 -14.32
C MET A 399 -23.18 -6.66 -14.39
N THR A 400 -23.20 -5.33 -14.34
CA THR A 400 -24.43 -4.53 -14.42
C THR A 400 -25.03 -4.54 -15.81
N GLY A 401 -24.20 -4.56 -16.86
CA GLY A 401 -24.65 -4.65 -18.25
C GLY A 401 -25.19 -6.03 -18.65
N LEU A 402 -24.88 -7.08 -17.88
CA LEU A 402 -25.28 -8.45 -18.17
C LEU A 402 -26.70 -8.76 -17.67
N LYS A 403 -27.58 -9.22 -18.57
CA LYS A 403 -28.92 -9.70 -18.20
C LYS A 403 -28.85 -11.05 -17.51
N LYS A 404 -29.84 -11.35 -16.66
CA LYS A 404 -29.86 -12.57 -15.84
C LYS A 404 -29.79 -13.85 -16.67
N GLU A 405 -30.52 -13.87 -17.78
CA GLU A 405 -30.59 -14.97 -18.75
C GLU A 405 -29.25 -15.25 -19.44
N ASP A 406 -28.39 -14.23 -19.57
CA ASP A 406 -27.11 -14.31 -20.29
C ASP A 406 -25.93 -14.69 -19.38
N VAL A 407 -26.14 -14.70 -18.06
CA VAL A 407 -25.11 -14.93 -17.03
C VAL A 407 -24.32 -16.22 -17.29
N GLN A 408 -25.03 -17.30 -17.59
CA GLN A 408 -24.43 -18.63 -17.73
C GLN A 408 -23.52 -18.75 -18.95
N GLN A 409 -23.84 -18.01 -20.02
CA GLN A 409 -23.09 -18.00 -21.27
C GLN A 409 -21.87 -17.07 -21.20
N HIS A 410 -22.00 -15.92 -20.54
CA HIS A 410 -20.99 -14.85 -20.62
C HIS A 410 -19.96 -14.87 -19.50
N ILE A 411 -20.31 -15.37 -18.31
CA ILE A 411 -19.32 -15.62 -17.27
C ILE A 411 -18.70 -17.00 -17.54
N SER A 412 -17.43 -17.02 -17.91
CA SER A 412 -16.68 -18.22 -18.29
C SER A 412 -15.42 -18.39 -17.46
N GLU A 413 -14.73 -19.53 -17.60
CA GLU A 413 -13.48 -19.80 -16.88
C GLU A 413 -12.38 -18.78 -17.18
N SER A 414 -12.38 -18.19 -18.38
CA SER A 414 -11.47 -17.12 -18.77
C SER A 414 -11.67 -15.83 -17.96
N ASN A 415 -12.64 -15.79 -17.04
CA ASN A 415 -12.94 -14.67 -16.17
C ASN A 415 -12.51 -14.93 -14.72
N LEU A 416 -11.82 -16.05 -14.48
CA LEU A 416 -11.29 -16.42 -13.18
C LEU A 416 -9.81 -16.04 -13.05
N MET A 417 -9.40 -15.58 -11.88
CA MET A 417 -7.97 -15.39 -11.60
C MET A 417 -7.28 -16.74 -11.46
N TYR A 418 -6.02 -16.83 -11.90
CA TYR A 418 -5.20 -18.03 -11.79
C TYR A 418 -3.93 -17.75 -11.00
N ASN A 419 -3.49 -18.74 -10.24
CA ASN A 419 -2.17 -18.80 -9.61
C ASN A 419 -1.42 -19.97 -10.24
N GLY A 420 -0.55 -19.65 -11.21
CA GLY A 420 0.01 -20.64 -12.13
C GLY A 420 -1.11 -21.33 -12.93
N ASN A 421 -1.17 -22.66 -12.86
CA ASN A 421 -2.16 -23.46 -13.59
C ASN A 421 -3.44 -23.75 -12.77
N LYS A 422 -3.57 -23.18 -11.56
CA LYS A 422 -4.72 -23.40 -10.68
C LYS A 422 -5.59 -22.16 -10.60
N LYS A 423 -6.91 -22.34 -10.55
CA LYS A 423 -7.86 -21.26 -10.25
C LYS A 423 -7.54 -20.72 -8.85
N ALA A 424 -7.31 -19.43 -8.75
CA ALA A 424 -7.02 -18.78 -7.47
C ALA A 424 -8.29 -18.75 -6.61
N THR A 425 -8.09 -18.86 -5.30
CA THR A 425 -9.19 -18.91 -4.33
C THR A 425 -9.20 -17.70 -3.41
N GLN A 426 -10.37 -17.42 -2.87
CA GLN A 426 -10.59 -16.40 -1.85
C GLN A 426 -11.39 -16.98 -0.69
N SER A 427 -11.01 -16.56 0.51
CA SER A 427 -11.63 -16.87 1.78
C SER A 427 -12.11 -15.56 2.38
N VAL A 428 -13.42 -15.46 2.63
CA VAL A 428 -14.08 -14.18 2.89
C VAL A 428 -14.91 -14.26 4.16
N PHE A 429 -14.55 -13.44 5.15
CA PHE A 429 -15.39 -13.20 6.32
C PHE A 429 -16.43 -12.14 5.96
N VAL A 430 -17.70 -12.55 5.86
CA VAL A 430 -18.79 -11.73 5.29
C VAL A 430 -19.78 -11.21 6.34
N ASP A 431 -19.70 -11.70 7.58
CA ASP A 431 -20.56 -11.27 8.68
C ASP A 431 -19.86 -10.21 9.53
N LEU A 432 -20.42 -8.99 9.55
CA LEU A 432 -19.89 -7.87 10.33
C LEU A 432 -19.84 -8.17 11.85
N ASN A 433 -20.69 -9.06 12.34
CA ASN A 433 -20.68 -9.46 13.75
C ASN A 433 -19.39 -10.21 14.14
N LEU A 434 -18.62 -10.71 13.17
CA LEU A 434 -17.33 -11.34 13.43
C LEU A 434 -16.19 -10.32 13.63
N ARG A 435 -16.41 -9.03 13.36
CA ARG A 435 -15.36 -8.01 13.37
C ARG A 435 -14.54 -7.99 14.65
N GLU A 436 -15.22 -7.90 15.80
CA GLU A 436 -14.56 -7.84 17.12
C GLU A 436 -13.83 -9.13 17.44
N ARG A 437 -14.48 -10.28 17.21
CA ARG A 437 -13.87 -11.59 17.46
C ARG A 437 -12.67 -11.86 16.57
N LEU A 438 -12.74 -11.47 15.29
CA LEU A 438 -11.65 -11.58 14.35
C LEU A 438 -10.49 -10.67 14.76
N ASN A 439 -10.75 -9.43 15.18
CA ASN A 439 -9.74 -8.53 15.73
C ASN A 439 -8.95 -9.18 16.88
N GLU A 440 -9.66 -9.73 17.88
CA GLU A 440 -9.05 -10.41 19.02
C GLU A 440 -8.14 -11.56 18.58
N LEU A 441 -8.64 -12.41 17.67
CA LEU A 441 -7.91 -13.58 17.19
C LEU A 441 -6.70 -13.21 16.33
N LEU A 442 -6.70 -12.06 15.66
CA LEU A 442 -5.56 -11.61 14.86
C LEU A 442 -4.41 -11.05 15.70
N ARG A 443 -4.67 -10.59 16.93
CA ARG A 443 -3.62 -10.10 17.84
C ARG A 443 -2.65 -11.23 18.17
N GLY A 444 -1.38 -11.01 17.86
CA GLY A 444 -0.30 -12.01 17.99
C GLY A 444 -0.29 -13.08 16.90
N ASN A 445 -1.25 -13.07 15.97
CA ASN A 445 -1.38 -14.06 14.90
C ASN A 445 -1.28 -13.45 13.49
N ILE A 446 -0.79 -12.22 13.40
CA ILE A 446 -0.47 -11.54 12.15
C ILE A 446 1.06 -11.49 11.96
N TYR A 447 1.48 -11.84 10.75
CA TYR A 447 2.85 -11.75 10.28
C TYR A 447 2.90 -10.94 8.99
N VAL A 448 3.79 -9.95 8.90
CA VAL A 448 3.91 -9.09 7.72
C VAL A 448 5.30 -9.20 7.11
N GLU A 449 5.35 -9.56 5.83
CA GLU A 449 6.56 -9.37 5.02
C GLU A 449 6.52 -8.00 4.36
N ILE A 450 7.45 -7.15 4.77
CA ILE A 450 7.59 -5.78 4.28
C ILE A 450 8.63 -5.78 3.17
N PHE A 451 8.23 -5.41 1.97
CA PHE A 451 9.12 -5.28 0.82
C PHE A 451 9.43 -3.81 0.59
N SER A 452 10.71 -3.46 0.70
CA SER A 452 11.14 -2.09 0.41
C SER A 452 10.96 -1.74 -1.07
N PRO A 453 10.90 -0.45 -1.41
CA PRO A 453 10.81 0.03 -2.77
C PRO A 453 11.93 -0.51 -3.69
N VAL A 454 11.66 -0.51 -5.00
CA VAL A 454 12.55 -1.05 -6.05
C VAL A 454 12.78 -0.01 -7.16
N ASP A 455 13.85 -0.14 -7.94
CA ASP A 455 14.10 0.77 -9.07
C ASP A 455 13.19 0.51 -10.25
N THR A 456 12.97 -0.77 -10.54
CA THR A 456 12.09 -1.22 -11.61
C THR A 456 11.08 -2.20 -11.01
N PRO A 457 9.82 -2.19 -11.50
CA PRO A 457 8.84 -3.18 -11.08
C PRO A 457 9.15 -4.59 -11.62
N TYR A 458 10.27 -4.73 -12.34
CA TYR A 458 10.77 -5.93 -12.99
C TYR A 458 12.27 -6.06 -12.72
N GLY A 459 12.64 -6.30 -11.46
CA GLY A 459 13.93 -6.92 -11.16
C GLY A 459 13.89 -8.37 -11.66
N SER A 460 14.93 -8.78 -12.38
CA SER A 460 15.13 -10.13 -12.92
C SER A 460 14.66 -11.22 -11.94
N MET A 461 13.62 -11.97 -12.32
CA MET A 461 13.40 -13.32 -11.80
C MET A 461 14.48 -14.24 -12.35
#